data_AF-A0A2S5WT37-F1
#
_entry.id   AF-A0A2S5WT37-F1
#
_cell.length_a   1.000
_cell.length_b   1.000
_cell.length_c   1.000
_cell.angle_alpha   90.00
_cell.angle_beta   90.00
_cell.angle_gamma   90.00
#
_symmetry.space_group_name_H-M   'P 1'
#
loop_
_entity.id
_entity.type
_entity.pdbx_description
1 polymer ?
#
loop_
_entity_poly.entity_id
_entity_poly.type
_entity_poly.pdbx_seq_one_letter_code
_entity_poly.pdbx_strand_id
1 'polypeptide(L)'
;MKSLPVVWGTLVGIFLAAVCTASAMMLPLGRRTRFLDPELAIAIAMPAAVVALTVGLLLVALRPPSRQGFAATAETFGITVGVLHMLIFGYRLIVGAGDGRGFTPGIVHVWWAYAAAASALLAVFALRVDRARRSLTPRHGPGKRGIRAMAGRRRSR
;
A
#
# COMPACT_ATOMS: atom_id res chain seq x y z
N MET A 1 -15.32 -21.43 7.86
CA MET A 1 -14.92 -20.00 7.80
C MET A 1 -14.47 -19.58 6.38
N LYS A 2 -15.32 -19.69 5.35
CA LYS A 2 -14.96 -19.37 3.95
C LYS A 2 -14.97 -17.86 3.64
N SER A 3 -15.46 -17.00 4.54
CA SER A 3 -15.65 -15.56 4.33
C SER A 3 -14.41 -14.70 4.57
N LEU A 4 -13.42 -15.18 5.34
CA LEU A 4 -12.27 -14.36 5.74
C LEU A 4 -11.44 -13.79 4.57
N PRO A 5 -11.13 -14.54 3.49
CA PRO A 5 -10.39 -14.00 2.36
C PRO A 5 -11.16 -12.93 1.59
N VAL A 6 -12.50 -13.06 1.52
CA VAL A 6 -13.37 -12.09 0.85
C VAL A 6 -13.38 -10.80 1.64
N VAL A 7 -13.64 -10.87 2.95
CA VAL A 7 -13.65 -9.70 3.84
C VAL A 7 -12.29 -8.99 3.79
N TRP A 8 -11.19 -9.72 3.90
CA TRP A 8 -9.85 -9.13 3.85
C TRP A 8 -9.55 -8.49 2.48
N GLY A 9 -9.94 -9.14 1.38
CA GLY A 9 -9.83 -8.58 0.03
C GLY A 9 -10.64 -7.30 -0.17
N THR A 10 -11.87 -7.27 0.35
CA THR A 10 -12.70 -6.05 0.34
C THR A 10 -12.03 -4.93 1.13
N LEU A 11 -11.48 -5.23 2.32
CA LEU A 11 -10.75 -4.24 3.13
C LEU A 11 -9.52 -3.69 2.39
N VAL A 12 -8.76 -4.53 1.68
CA VAL A 12 -7.64 -4.06 0.83
C VAL A 12 -8.14 -3.15 -0.28
N GLY A 13 -9.19 -3.55 -0.99
CA GLY A 13 -9.77 -2.70 -2.04
C GLY A 13 -10.18 -1.32 -1.50
N ILE A 14 -10.89 -1.29 -0.37
CA ILE A 14 -11.32 -0.05 0.30
C ILE A 14 -10.10 0.78 0.72
N PHE A 15 -9.10 0.17 1.35
CA PHE A 15 -7.90 0.86 1.80
C PHE A 15 -7.16 1.52 0.64
N LEU A 16 -6.88 0.75 -0.42
CA LEU A 16 -6.14 1.25 -1.58
C LEU A 16 -6.89 2.33 -2.34
N ALA A 17 -8.21 2.15 -2.54
CA ALA A 17 -9.06 3.17 -3.16
C ALA A 17 -9.10 4.45 -2.33
N ALA A 18 -9.27 4.34 -1.01
CA ALA A 18 -9.29 5.48 -0.10
C ALA A 18 -7.96 6.24 -0.08
N VAL A 19 -6.83 5.53 -0.06
CA VAL A 19 -5.49 6.14 -0.17
C VAL A 19 -5.36 6.90 -1.48
N CYS A 20 -5.73 6.30 -2.61
CA CYS A 20 -5.69 6.95 -3.92
C CYS A 20 -6.58 8.19 -3.96
N THR A 21 -7.83 8.09 -3.51
CA THR A 21 -8.78 9.21 -3.51
C THR A 21 -8.30 10.35 -2.62
N ALA A 22 -7.88 10.07 -1.39
CA ALA A 22 -7.34 11.08 -0.49
C ALA A 22 -6.08 11.72 -1.09
N SER A 23 -5.15 10.92 -1.62
CA SER A 23 -3.93 11.45 -2.25
C SER A 23 -4.26 12.31 -3.46
N ALA A 24 -5.19 11.90 -4.32
CA ALA A 24 -5.59 12.67 -5.49
C ALA A 24 -6.29 13.98 -5.11
N MET A 25 -7.21 13.95 -4.15
CA MET A 25 -8.10 15.08 -3.82
C MET A 25 -7.54 16.07 -2.81
N MET A 26 -6.54 15.68 -2.00
CA MET A 26 -5.94 16.58 -1.01
C MET A 26 -4.96 17.55 -1.71
N LEU A 27 -5.52 18.57 -2.38
CA LEU A 27 -4.80 19.65 -3.03
C LEU A 27 -4.60 20.85 -2.08
N PRO A 28 -3.55 21.68 -2.31
CA PRO A 28 -3.41 22.95 -1.61
C PRO A 28 -4.60 23.87 -1.90
N LEU A 29 -5.15 24.47 -0.85
CA LEU A 29 -6.19 25.49 -0.97
C LEU A 29 -5.69 26.65 -1.85
N GLY A 30 -6.44 26.98 -2.89
CA GLY A 30 -6.11 28.07 -3.82
C GLY A 30 -5.55 27.63 -5.18
N ARG A 31 -5.16 26.35 -5.35
CA ARG A 31 -4.93 25.80 -6.68
C ARG A 31 -6.27 25.40 -7.30
N ARG A 32 -6.90 26.33 -8.03
CA ARG A 32 -7.95 25.99 -8.99
C ARG A 32 -7.31 25.10 -10.06
N THR A 33 -7.44 23.79 -9.92
CA THR A 33 -7.42 22.96 -11.13
C THR A 33 -8.65 23.39 -11.92
N ARG A 34 -8.51 23.52 -13.24
CA ARG A 34 -9.59 24.03 -14.12
C ARG A 34 -10.89 23.19 -14.03
N PHE A 35 -10.86 22.08 -13.30
CA PHE A 35 -11.87 21.03 -13.27
C PHE A 35 -12.28 20.58 -11.85
N LEU A 36 -11.71 21.15 -10.76
CA LEU A 36 -12.05 20.72 -9.40
C LEU A 36 -12.20 21.93 -8.45
N ASP A 37 -13.34 22.00 -7.78
CA ASP A 37 -13.60 22.96 -6.70
C ASP A 37 -12.79 22.58 -5.45
N PRO A 38 -11.96 23.49 -4.88
CA PRO A 38 -11.17 23.23 -3.69
C PRO A 38 -11.99 22.78 -2.46
N GLU A 39 -13.20 23.31 -2.28
CA GLU A 39 -14.03 22.95 -1.13
C GLU A 39 -14.53 21.51 -1.23
N LEU A 40 -15.00 21.14 -2.43
CA LEU A 40 -15.40 19.77 -2.74
C LEU A 40 -14.23 18.80 -2.62
N ALA A 41 -13.03 19.21 -3.06
CA ALA A 41 -11.82 18.40 -2.96
C ALA A 41 -11.50 18.03 -1.51
N ILE A 42 -11.57 19.00 -0.59
CA ILE A 42 -11.35 18.76 0.86
C ILE A 42 -12.46 17.89 1.44
N ALA A 43 -13.72 18.17 1.09
CA ALA A 43 -14.87 17.40 1.56
C ALA A 43 -14.79 15.91 1.18
N ILE A 44 -14.12 15.58 0.08
CA ILE A 44 -13.87 14.19 -0.33
C ILE A 44 -12.56 13.65 0.27
N ALA A 45 -11.50 14.46 0.27
CA ALA A 45 -10.17 14.04 0.72
C ALA A 45 -10.15 13.65 2.20
N MET A 46 -10.81 14.43 3.07
CA MET A 46 -10.78 14.21 4.52
C MET A 46 -11.46 12.89 4.93
N PRO A 47 -12.70 12.57 4.50
CA PRO A 47 -13.30 11.27 4.76
C PRO A 47 -12.48 10.12 4.16
N ALA A 48 -11.96 10.28 2.93
CA ALA A 48 -11.12 9.26 2.32
C ALA A 48 -9.84 9.01 3.12
N ALA A 49 -9.21 10.06 3.66
CA ALA A 49 -8.03 9.93 4.51
C ALA A 49 -8.37 9.18 5.82
N VAL A 50 -9.48 9.51 6.46
CA VAL A 50 -9.96 8.79 7.66
C VAL A 50 -10.19 7.32 7.36
N VAL A 51 -10.90 7.00 6.28
CA VAL A 51 -11.14 5.61 5.86
C VAL A 51 -9.82 4.89 5.56
N ALA A 52 -8.91 5.53 4.83
CA ALA A 52 -7.60 4.96 4.51
C ALA A 52 -6.81 4.61 5.78
N LEU A 53 -6.73 5.52 6.75
CA LEU A 53 -6.00 5.27 7.99
C LEU A 53 -6.68 4.19 8.83
N THR A 54 -8.00 4.25 8.99
CA THR A 54 -8.75 3.32 9.84
C THR A 54 -8.71 1.90 9.27
N VAL A 55 -8.99 1.74 7.98
CA VAL A 55 -8.96 0.43 7.30
C VAL A 55 -7.52 -0.08 7.16
N GLY A 56 -6.55 0.80 6.90
CA GLY A 56 -5.14 0.44 6.88
C GLY A 56 -4.66 -0.11 8.22
N LEU A 57 -5.02 0.55 9.34
CA LEU A 57 -4.73 0.06 10.69
C LEU A 57 -5.38 -1.31 10.94
N LEU A 58 -6.64 -1.50 10.53
CA LEU A 58 -7.32 -2.79 10.63
C LEU A 58 -6.59 -3.88 9.82
N LEU A 59 -6.16 -3.59 8.59
CA LEU A 59 -5.40 -4.54 7.76
C LEU A 59 -4.05 -4.90 8.38
N VAL A 60 -3.39 -3.93 9.01
CA VAL A 60 -2.14 -4.16 9.74
C VAL A 60 -2.39 -4.95 11.03
N ALA A 61 -3.53 -4.79 11.71
CA ALA A 61 -3.86 -5.58 12.88
C ALA A 61 -4.24 -7.04 12.50
N LEU A 62 -5.02 -7.21 11.44
CA LEU A 62 -5.54 -8.50 11.02
C LEU A 62 -4.50 -9.38 10.32
N ARG A 63 -4.55 -10.69 10.55
CA ARG A 63 -3.63 -11.64 9.91
C ARG A 63 -4.03 -11.83 8.42
N PRO A 64 -3.10 -11.71 7.46
CA PRO A 64 -3.41 -11.94 6.06
C PRO A 64 -3.84 -13.39 5.81
N PRO A 65 -4.79 -13.64 4.90
CA PRO A 65 -5.24 -14.99 4.56
C PRO A 65 -4.13 -15.81 3.90
N SER A 66 -4.06 -17.11 4.20
CA SER A 66 -2.98 -18.02 3.77
C SER A 66 -3.05 -18.49 2.30
N ARG A 67 -3.71 -17.72 1.41
CA ARG A 67 -3.84 -18.07 -0.02
C ARG A 67 -2.77 -17.39 -0.85
N GLN A 68 -1.90 -18.19 -1.47
CA GLN A 68 -0.68 -17.71 -2.15
C GLN A 68 -0.95 -16.73 -3.29
N GLY A 69 -1.93 -17.01 -4.16
CA GLY A 69 -2.29 -16.10 -5.27
C GLY A 69 -2.84 -14.75 -4.80
N PHE A 70 -3.59 -14.77 -3.69
CA PHE A 70 -4.19 -13.57 -3.12
C PHE A 70 -3.13 -12.63 -2.49
N ALA A 71 -2.15 -13.21 -1.77
CA ALA A 71 -1.05 -12.42 -1.20
C ALA A 71 -0.22 -11.72 -2.28
N ALA A 72 0.09 -12.41 -3.38
CA ALA A 72 0.85 -11.80 -4.48
C ALA A 72 0.11 -10.61 -5.12
N THR A 73 -1.19 -10.77 -5.39
CA THR A 73 -2.01 -9.67 -5.96
C THR A 73 -2.09 -8.47 -5.01
N ALA A 74 -2.35 -8.71 -3.72
CA ALA A 74 -2.45 -7.65 -2.72
C ALA A 74 -1.12 -6.88 -2.56
N GLU A 75 0.01 -7.57 -2.60
CA GLU A 75 1.34 -6.95 -2.57
C GLU A 75 1.59 -6.06 -3.79
N THR A 76 1.34 -6.57 -5.00
CA THR A 76 1.53 -5.81 -6.24
C THR A 76 0.68 -4.54 -6.24
N PHE A 77 -0.61 -4.64 -5.90
CA PHE A 77 -1.46 -3.46 -5.83
C PHE A 77 -1.04 -2.49 -4.72
N GLY A 78 -0.65 -3.00 -3.55
CA GLY A 78 -0.15 -2.18 -2.45
C GLY A 78 1.11 -1.39 -2.83
N ILE A 79 2.08 -2.04 -3.49
CA ILE A 79 3.29 -1.38 -3.98
C ILE A 79 2.95 -0.35 -5.04
N THR A 80 2.13 -0.68 -6.02
CA THR A 80 1.73 0.25 -7.10
C THR A 80 1.05 1.50 -6.52
N VAL A 81 0.10 1.33 -5.60
CA VAL A 81 -0.57 2.46 -4.93
C VAL A 81 0.41 3.24 -4.06
N GLY A 82 1.34 2.57 -3.38
CA GLY A 82 2.40 3.23 -2.62
C GLY A 82 3.31 4.09 -3.50
N VAL A 83 3.70 3.60 -4.68
CA VAL A 83 4.49 4.37 -5.64
C VAL A 83 3.69 5.57 -6.16
N LEU A 84 2.43 5.38 -6.55
CA LEU A 84 1.58 6.47 -7.01
C LEU A 84 1.38 7.53 -5.93
N HIS A 85 1.12 7.12 -4.70
CA HIS A 85 1.04 7.99 -3.54
C HIS A 85 2.33 8.81 -3.41
N MET A 86 3.50 8.15 -3.36
CA MET A 86 4.79 8.83 -3.22
C MET A 86 5.10 9.77 -4.39
N LEU A 87 4.72 9.43 -5.62
CA LEU A 87 4.88 10.32 -6.77
C LEU A 87 4.02 11.58 -6.65
N ILE A 88 2.74 11.43 -6.25
CA ILE A 88 1.84 12.58 -6.03
C ILE A 88 2.39 13.48 -4.92
N PHE A 89 2.83 12.88 -3.80
CA PHE A 89 3.42 13.62 -2.69
C PHE A 89 4.72 14.31 -3.10
N GLY A 90 5.66 13.59 -3.72
CA GLY A 90 6.94 14.12 -4.17
C GLY A 90 6.78 15.26 -5.18
N TYR A 91 5.89 15.10 -6.16
CA TYR A 91 5.55 16.18 -7.09
C TYR A 91 5.03 17.42 -6.35
N ARG A 92 4.13 17.23 -5.38
CA ARG A 92 3.58 18.35 -4.59
C ARG A 92 4.61 18.99 -3.68
N LEU A 93 5.59 18.26 -3.17
CA LEU A 93 6.69 18.84 -2.40
C LEU A 93 7.57 19.73 -3.27
N ILE A 94 7.98 19.23 -4.43
CA ILE A 94 8.88 19.96 -5.34
C ILE A 94 8.18 21.19 -5.91
N VAL A 95 6.96 21.02 -6.41
CA VAL A 95 6.24 22.09 -7.11
C VAL A 95 5.51 23.02 -6.15
N GLY A 96 5.00 22.49 -5.03
CA GLY A 96 4.25 23.27 -4.04
C GLY A 96 5.12 24.15 -3.14
N ALA A 97 6.38 23.77 -2.87
CA ALA A 97 7.29 24.57 -2.06
C ALA A 97 7.72 25.89 -2.73
N GLY A 98 7.64 25.98 -4.06
CA GLY A 98 7.99 27.18 -4.82
C GLY A 98 6.84 28.16 -5.07
N ASP A 99 5.59 27.73 -4.84
CA ASP A 99 4.40 28.55 -5.08
C ASP A 99 4.10 29.33 -3.79
N GLY A 100 4.43 30.64 -3.75
CA GLY A 100 4.16 31.54 -2.62
C GLY A 100 2.67 31.79 -2.30
N ARG A 101 1.77 30.92 -2.77
CA ARG A 101 0.32 31.00 -2.60
C ARG A 101 -0.15 29.96 -1.58
N GLY A 102 -0.24 30.38 -0.33
CA GLY A 102 -1.38 29.99 0.52
C GLY A 102 -1.33 28.65 1.25
N PHE A 103 -0.15 28.10 1.53
CA PHE A 103 -0.06 27.06 2.55
C PHE A 103 -0.21 27.69 3.94
N THR A 104 -1.42 27.72 4.49
CA THR A 104 -1.59 27.97 5.92
C THR A 104 -0.90 26.81 6.67
N PRO A 105 -0.04 27.10 7.66
CA PRO A 105 0.78 26.08 8.33
C PRO A 105 -0.03 24.88 8.84
N GLY A 106 -1.24 25.12 9.36
CA GLY A 106 -2.11 24.05 9.85
C GLY A 106 -2.47 22.99 8.81
N ILE A 107 -2.79 23.39 7.57
CA ILE A 107 -3.18 22.46 6.51
C ILE A 107 -1.98 21.66 6.00
N VAL A 108 -0.81 22.30 5.94
CA VAL A 108 0.46 21.64 5.62
C VAL A 108 0.70 20.50 6.60
N HIS A 109 0.60 20.76 7.90
CA HIS A 109 0.86 19.75 8.93
C HIS A 109 -0.10 18.58 8.84
N VAL A 110 -1.40 18.82 8.64
CA VAL A 110 -2.40 17.76 8.47
C VAL A 110 -2.09 16.91 7.24
N TRP A 111 -1.74 17.55 6.13
CA TRP A 111 -1.38 16.87 4.89
C TRP A 111 -0.12 16.01 5.04
N TRP A 112 0.94 16.54 5.65
CA TRP A 112 2.17 15.79 5.95
C TRP A 112 1.94 14.64 6.91
N ALA A 113 1.14 14.86 7.97
CA ALA A 113 0.80 13.83 8.94
C ALA A 113 0.08 12.66 8.25
N TYR A 114 -0.90 12.96 7.39
CA TYR A 114 -1.56 11.95 6.57
C TYR A 114 -0.57 11.23 5.63
N ALA A 115 0.28 11.97 4.91
CA ALA A 115 1.26 11.41 3.99
C ALA A 115 2.17 10.39 4.69
N ALA A 116 2.72 10.78 5.83
CA ALA A 116 3.63 9.97 6.62
C ALA A 116 2.90 8.72 7.16
N ALA A 117 1.70 8.89 7.71
CA ALA A 117 0.91 7.80 8.25
C ALA A 117 0.48 6.81 7.16
N ALA A 118 -0.01 7.29 6.01
CA ALA A 118 -0.42 6.45 4.89
C ALA A 118 0.77 5.71 4.27
N SER A 119 1.91 6.37 4.11
CA SER A 119 3.16 5.76 3.64
C SER A 119 3.64 4.65 4.60
N ALA A 120 3.61 4.92 5.91
CA ALA A 120 3.95 3.91 6.91
C ALA A 120 3.01 2.71 6.86
N LEU A 121 1.69 2.94 6.76
CA LEU A 121 0.70 1.86 6.64
C LEU A 121 0.89 1.04 5.38
N LEU A 122 1.11 1.67 4.22
CA LEU A 122 1.40 0.99 2.96
C LEU A 122 2.68 0.16 3.04
N ALA A 123 3.74 0.68 3.64
CA ALA A 123 5.00 -0.04 3.83
C ALA A 123 4.82 -1.26 4.75
N VAL A 124 4.19 -1.07 5.91
CA VAL A 124 3.92 -2.17 6.85
C VAL A 124 2.99 -3.21 6.23
N PHE A 125 1.97 -2.78 5.48
CA PHE A 125 1.09 -3.65 4.72
C PHE A 125 1.87 -4.50 3.72
N ALA A 126 2.67 -3.88 2.85
CA ALA A 126 3.48 -4.57 1.86
C ALA A 126 4.44 -5.59 2.51
N LEU A 127 5.11 -5.21 3.60
CA LEU A 127 5.99 -6.10 4.35
C LEU A 127 5.25 -7.29 4.98
N ARG A 128 4.04 -7.07 5.52
CA ARG A 128 3.22 -8.15 6.10
C ARG A 128 2.77 -9.14 5.03
N VAL A 129 2.33 -8.62 3.88
CA VAL A 129 1.89 -9.47 2.77
C VAL A 129 3.06 -10.24 2.15
N ASP A 130 4.22 -9.61 1.97
CA ASP A 130 5.44 -10.28 1.48
C ASP A 130 5.88 -11.38 2.46
N ARG A 131 5.92 -11.10 3.78
CA ARG A 131 6.24 -12.13 4.79
C ARG A 131 5.27 -13.30 4.74
N ALA A 132 3.97 -13.03 4.61
CA ALA A 132 2.96 -14.07 4.47
C ALA A 132 3.18 -14.89 3.18
N ARG A 133 3.45 -14.24 2.05
CA ARG A 133 3.79 -14.90 0.79
C ARG A 133 5.02 -15.81 0.93
N ARG A 134 6.10 -15.30 1.53
CA ARG A 134 7.34 -16.08 1.74
C ARG A 134 7.15 -17.30 2.63
N SER A 135 6.24 -17.22 3.61
CA SER A 135 5.91 -18.37 4.47
C SER A 135 5.17 -19.50 3.73
N LEU A 136 4.48 -19.17 2.63
CA LEU A 136 3.70 -20.12 1.84
C LEU A 136 4.50 -20.74 0.70
N THR A 137 5.55 -20.08 0.22
CA THR A 137 6.44 -20.63 -0.81
C THR A 137 7.42 -21.62 -0.17
N PRO A 138 7.33 -22.93 -0.46
CA PRO A 138 8.31 -23.88 0.03
C PRO A 138 9.68 -23.48 -0.51
N ARG A 139 10.66 -23.25 0.37
CA ARG A 139 12.07 -23.16 -0.04
C ARG A 139 12.37 -24.42 -0.84
N HIS A 140 12.50 -24.30 -2.16
CA HIS A 140 13.14 -25.31 -2.99
C HIS A 140 14.61 -25.31 -2.59
N GLY A 141 14.93 -25.99 -1.47
CA GLY A 141 16.30 -26.28 -1.11
C GLY A 141 16.93 -27.11 -2.24
N PRO A 142 18.21 -26.91 -2.55
CA PRO A 142 18.89 -27.69 -3.58
C PRO A 142 18.68 -29.17 -3.30
N GLY A 143 18.04 -29.85 -4.26
CA GLY A 143 17.48 -31.17 -4.07
C GLY A 143 18.54 -32.16 -3.60
N LYS A 144 18.41 -32.64 -2.35
CA LYS A 144 19.05 -33.87 -1.88
C LYS A 144 18.73 -35.09 -2.77
N ARG A 145 17.75 -34.98 -3.68
CA ARG A 145 17.45 -35.97 -4.72
C ARG A 145 18.57 -36.13 -5.77
N GLY A 146 19.34 -35.07 -6.09
CA GLY A 146 20.46 -35.16 -7.04
C GLY A 146 21.70 -35.83 -6.44
N ILE A 147 21.98 -35.57 -5.16
CA ILE A 147 23.17 -36.11 -4.47
C ILE A 147 23.02 -37.62 -4.22
N ARG A 148 21.82 -38.12 -3.92
CA ARG A 148 21.58 -39.57 -3.76
C ARG A 148 21.65 -40.32 -5.10
N ALA A 149 21.23 -39.70 -6.21
CA ALA A 149 21.33 -40.28 -7.54
C ALA A 149 22.79 -40.39 -8.04
N MET A 150 23.65 -39.43 -7.69
CA MET A 150 25.08 -39.52 -7.97
C MET A 150 25.82 -40.51 -7.06
N ALA A 151 25.43 -40.63 -5.79
CA ALA A 151 26.06 -41.56 -4.85
C ALA A 151 25.79 -43.04 -5.19
N GLY A 152 24.65 -43.36 -5.81
CA GLY A 152 24.36 -44.72 -6.29
C GLY A 152 25.17 -45.14 -7.51
N ARG A 153 25.66 -44.19 -8.32
CA ARG A 153 26.36 -44.47 -9.59
C ARG A 153 27.86 -44.72 -9.46
N ARG A 154 28.43 -44.50 -8.27
CA ARG A 154 29.87 -44.70 -7.99
C ARG A 154 30.24 -46.07 -7.42
N ARG A 155 29.26 -46.96 -7.21
CA ARG A 155 29.51 -48.32 -6.67
C ARG A 155 29.49 -49.43 -7.74
N SER A 156 29.45 -49.07 -9.03
CA SER A 156 29.35 -50.04 -10.14
C SER A 156 30.53 -49.98 -11.13
N ARG A 157 31.70 -49.52 -10.68
CA ARG A 157 32.97 -49.63 -11.39
C ARG A 157 34.03 -50.06 -10.37
#